data_AF-A0AB37HME9-F1
#
_entry.id   AF-A0AB37HME9-F1
#
_cell.length_a   1.000
_cell.length_b   1.000
_cell.length_c   1.000
_cell.angle_alpha   90.00
_cell.angle_beta   90.00
_cell.angle_gamma   90.00
#
_symmetry.space_group_name_H-M   'P 1'
#
loop_
_entity.id
_entity.type
_entity.pdbx_description
1 polymer ?
#
loop_
_entity_poly.entity_id
_entity_poly.type
_entity_poly.pdbx_seq_one_letter_code
_entity_poly.pdbx_strand_id
1 'polypeptide(L)' 'MITKISDENSCFEVGKNGVGTITEWRVNVDVVDIFRVADVNGHLLAFKGFINKNYKIEREEVVKKQLSIFDI' A
#
# COMPACT_ATOMS: atom_id res chain seq x y z
N MET A 1 0.21 1.62 -7.40
CA MET A 1 -0.21 0.48 -6.56
C MET A 1 0.60 0.50 -5.26
N ILE A 2 0.08 0.05 -4.11
CA ILE A 2 0.91 -0.04 -2.88
C ILE A 2 1.85 -1.23 -3.05
N THR A 3 3.15 -0.98 -2.99
CA THR A 3 4.19 -2.02 -3.12
C THR A 3 4.68 -2.49 -1.76
N LYS A 4 4.66 -1.60 -0.76
CA LYS A 4 5.16 -1.92 0.57
C LYS A 4 4.49 -1.06 1.64
N ILE A 5 4.27 -1.66 2.81
CA ILE A 5 3.91 -0.96 4.03
C ILE A 5 4.85 -1.41 5.15
N SER A 6 5.32 -0.47 5.95
CA SER A 6 6.11 -0.78 7.14
C SER A 6 5.74 0.10 8.31
N ASP A 7 5.78 -0.49 9.49
CA ASP A 7 5.71 0.18 10.78
C ASP A 7 6.96 -0.19 11.60
N GLU A 8 7.02 0.23 12.86
CA GLU A 8 8.15 -0.07 13.76
C GLU A 8 8.31 -1.57 14.08
N ASN A 9 7.26 -2.37 13.92
CA ASN A 9 7.18 -3.78 14.30
C ASN A 9 7.02 -4.74 13.12
N SER A 10 6.65 -4.25 11.93
CA SER A 10 6.19 -5.08 10.82
C SER A 10 6.52 -4.43 9.48
N CYS A 11 6.87 -5.26 8.50
CA CYS A 11 7.12 -4.83 7.12
C CYS A 11 6.52 -5.85 6.15
N PHE A 12 5.64 -5.38 5.27
CA PHE A 12 4.99 -6.19 4.24
C PHE A 12 5.28 -5.59 2.87
N GLU A 13 5.84 -6.39 1.97
CA GLU A 13 6.26 -5.99 0.64
C GLU A 13 5.71 -6.97 -0.38
N VAL A 14 5.00 -6.48 -1.39
CA VAL A 14 4.42 -7.28 -2.46
C VAL A 14 5.54 -8.03 -3.20
N GLY A 15 5.35 -9.34 -3.41
CA GLY A 15 6.33 -10.23 -4.03
C GLY A 15 7.33 -10.84 -3.05
N LYS A 16 7.35 -10.42 -1.78
CA LYS A 16 8.17 -11.04 -0.72
C LYS A 16 7.31 -11.77 0.30
N ASN A 17 7.87 -12.83 0.89
CA ASN A 17 7.24 -13.59 1.99
C ASN A 17 5.79 -14.03 1.67
N GLY A 18 5.50 -14.33 0.40
CA GLY A 18 4.17 -14.76 -0.05
C GLY A 18 3.13 -13.63 -0.14
N VAL A 19 3.49 -12.37 0.08
CA VAL A 19 2.55 -11.24 -0.05
C VAL A 19 2.24 -11.00 -1.52
N GLY A 20 0.97 -11.09 -1.90
CA GLY A 20 0.49 -10.85 -3.25
C GLY A 20 -0.11 -9.46 -3.43
N THR A 21 -0.88 -8.96 -2.47
CA THR A 21 -1.56 -7.66 -2.60
C THR A 21 -1.71 -6.95 -1.28
N ILE A 22 -1.54 -5.63 -1.29
CA ILE A 22 -1.80 -4.75 -0.16
C ILE A 22 -2.90 -3.76 -0.56
N THR A 23 -4.01 -3.76 0.17
CA THR A 23 -5.16 -2.87 -0.04
C THR A 23 -5.31 -1.91 1.13
N GLU A 24 -5.47 -0.62 0.85
CA GLU A 24 -5.72 0.43 1.84
C GLU A 24 -7.23 0.76 1.87
N TRP A 25 -7.79 0.85 3.07
CA TRP A 25 -9.10 1.42 3.34
C TRP A 25 -8.96 2.55 4.35
N ARG A 26 -9.49 3.72 3.99
CA ARG A 26 -9.50 4.88 4.89
C ARG A 26 -10.85 4.95 5.57
N VAL A 27 -10.88 4.66 6.87
CA VAL A 27 -12.08 4.77 7.69
C VAL A 27 -11.98 6.09 8.43
N ASN A 28 -12.51 7.14 7.78
CA ASN A 28 -12.35 8.55 8.16
C ASN A 28 -10.90 9.05 7.98
N VAL A 29 -10.71 10.00 7.06
CA VAL A 29 -9.41 10.42 6.50
C VAL A 29 -8.38 10.87 7.56
N ASP A 30 -8.88 11.27 8.72
CA ASP A 30 -8.09 11.82 9.82
C ASP A 30 -7.91 10.85 11.00
N VAL A 31 -8.51 9.65 10.98
CA VAL A 31 -8.59 8.80 12.19
C VAL A 31 -7.90 7.46 12.00
N VAL A 32 -8.29 6.66 10.99
CA VAL A 32 -7.77 5.29 10.85
C VAL A 32 -7.53 4.91 9.40
N ASP A 33 -6.29 4.52 9.10
CA ASP A 33 -5.96 3.83 7.87
C ASP A 33 -5.86 2.32 8.14
N ILE A 34 -6.54 1.52 7.33
CA ILE A 34 -6.58 0.06 7.45
C ILE A 34 -5.89 -0.53 6.24
N PHE A 35 -4.95 -1.43 6.47
CA PHE A 35 -4.26 -2.18 5.44
C PHE A 35 -4.59 -3.66 5.54
N ARG A 36 -5.09 -4.21 4.44
CA ARG A 36 -5.22 -5.64 4.23
C ARG A 36 -4.07 -6.15 3.39
N VAL A 37 -3.30 -7.07 3.96
CA VAL A 37 -2.21 -7.78 3.29
C VAL A 37 -2.70 -9.18 2.99
N ALA A 38 -2.71 -9.56 1.72
CA ALA A 38 -3.13 -10.87 1.26
C ALA A 38 -2.05 -11.54 0.42
N ASP A 39 -2.10 -12.87 0.35
CA ASP A 39 -1.25 -13.66 -0.54
C ASP A 39 -1.71 -13.55 -2.01
N VAL A 40 -0.98 -14.21 -2.90
CA VAL A 40 -1.28 -14.24 -4.34
C VAL A 40 -2.62 -14.92 -4.69
N ASN A 41 -3.16 -15.73 -3.78
CA ASN A 41 -4.45 -16.41 -3.92
C ASN A 41 -5.59 -15.61 -3.28
N GLY A 42 -5.29 -14.44 -2.70
CA GLY A 42 -6.26 -13.60 -2.00
C GLY A 42 -6.53 -13.98 -0.55
N HIS A 43 -5.82 -14.97 0.02
CA HIS A 43 -5.91 -15.31 1.44
C HIS A 43 -5.32 -14.21 2.30
N LEU A 44 -5.98 -13.92 3.42
CA LEU A 44 -5.54 -12.89 4.34
C LEU A 44 -4.27 -13.34 5.08
N LEU A 45 -3.18 -12.58 4.94
CA LEU A 45 -1.94 -12.79 5.68
C LEU A 45 -1.88 -11.90 6.92
N ALA A 46 -2.26 -10.62 6.76
CA ALA A 46 -2.29 -9.68 7.86
C ALA A 46 -3.35 -8.60 7.64
N PHE A 47 -3.86 -8.08 8.76
CA PHE A 47 -4.80 -6.97 8.79
C PHE A 47 -4.31 -5.96 9.84
N LYS A 48 -4.01 -4.74 9.42
CA LYS A 48 -3.37 -3.72 10.27
C LYS A 48 -4.17 -2.43 10.21
N GLY A 49 -4.62 -1.93 11.37
CA GLY A 49 -5.20 -0.60 11.51
C GLY A 49 -4.21 0.33 12.16
N PHE A 50 -4.03 1.52 11.61
CA PHE A 50 -3.14 2.54 12.13
C PHE A 50 -3.93 3.78 12.51
N ILE A 51 -3.83 4.16 13.78
CA ILE A 51 -4.31 5.42 14.32
C ILE A 51 -3.08 6.35 14.34
N ASN A 52 -3.18 7.55 13.78
CA ASN A 52 -2.10 8.57 13.69
C ASN A 52 -1.00 8.37 12.63
N LYS A 53 -1.21 7.53 11.61
CA LYS A 53 -0.28 7.39 10.47
C LYS A 53 1.17 7.06 10.85
N ASN A 54 1.36 6.30 11.92
CA ASN A 54 2.68 5.77 12.33
C ASN A 54 3.11 4.59 11.43
N TYR A 55 3.11 4.79 10.12
CA TYR A 55 3.51 3.81 9.13
C TYR A 55 4.11 4.52 7.90
N LYS A 56 4.93 3.79 7.14
CA LYS A 56 5.47 4.22 5.86
C LYS A 56 4.87 3.38 4.75
N ILE A 57 4.54 4.03 3.64
CA ILE A 57 4.05 3.36 2.44
C ILE A 57 4.94 3.69 1.27
N GLU A 58 5.22 2.66 0.47
CA GLU A 58 5.81 2.81 -0.84
C GLU A 58 4.73 2.46 -1.86
N ARG A 59 4.62 3.31 -2.88
CA ARG A 59 3.69 3.13 -3.98
C ARG A 59 4.49 3.14 -5.27
N GLU A 60 4.13 2.28 -6.21
CA GLU A 60 4.59 2.44 -7.59
C GLU A 60 4.22 3.84 -8.08
N GLU A 61 5.21 4.59 -8.53
CA GLU A 61 5.00 5.84 -9.24
C GLU A 61 4.25 5.52 -10.54
N VAL A 62 2.99 5.93 -10.60
CA VAL A 62 2.31 6.04 -11.88
C VAL A 62 2.95 7.25 -12.56
N VAL A 63 3.98 7.02 -13.38
CA VAL A 63 4.51 8.03 -14.29
C VAL A 63 3.36 8.41 -15.23
N LYS A 64 2.63 9.46 -14.87
CA LYS A 64 1.78 10.15 -15.83
C LYS A 64 2.74 10.71 -16.87
N LYS A 65 2.85 10.07 -18.03
CA LYS A 65 3.44 10.69 -19.22
C LYS A 65 2.74 12.03 -19.38
N GLN A 66 3.41 13.12 -19.00
CA GLN A 66 2.99 14.46 -19.35
C GLN A 66 3.20 14.54 -20.86
N LEU A 67 2.11 14.50 -21.63
CA LEU A 67 2.18 14.83 -23.05
C LEU A 67 2.64 16.28 -23.12
N SER A 68 3.83 16.48 -23.67
CA SER A 68 4.37 17.81 -23.90
C SER A 68 3.61 18.43 -25.07
N ILE A 69 3.37 19.75 -25.04
CA ILE A 69 2.83 20.48 -26.21
C ILE A 69 3.78 20.37 -27.42
N PHE A 70 5.03 19.98 -27.20
CA PHE A 70 6.00 19.69 -28.26
C PHE A 70 5.84 18.30 -28.90
N ASP A 71 4.99 17.43 -28.36
CA ASP A 71 4.63 16.13 -28.96
C ASP A 71 3.39 16.21 -29.89
N ILE A 72 2.89 17.43 -30.19
CA ILE A 72 1.77 17.71 -31.13
C ILE A 72 2.29 18.12 -32.50
#